data_AF-A0A2M8BL84-F1
#
_entry.id   AF-A0A2M8BL84-F1
#
_cell.length_a   1.000
_cell.length_b   1.000
_cell.length_c   1.000
_cell.angle_alpha   90.00
_cell.angle_beta   90.00
_cell.angle_gamma   90.00
#
_symmetry.space_group_name_H-M   'P 1'
#
loop_
_entity.id
_entity.type
_entity.pdbx_description
1 polymer ?
#
loop_
_entity_poly.entity_id
_entity_poly.type
_entity_poly.pdbx_seq_one_letter_code
_entity_poly.pdbx_strand_id
1 'polypeptide(L)'
;SSSGTAKNTSLINLHLATGQIGKPGAGPFSLTGQPNAMGGREVGGMANLLSGHRDLGNPAHRAEVAALWGVTSVPQQPGKTAVEMFQAAADGEIMALWIACTNPAQSMPNQTLVRRALARAEFVVVQEAYAGTATCAYADLLLPASTWGEKEGTVTNSERRISRVRAAVVAAGESRHDWQIAADFARRLEVLLQPQRTSTPAGLTPMFPYTTPESIWLAHRETTRGRDLDITGMSYALLEQSPQQWPMAEGQTQGQARLYQDGIFPTTDGKARFISVAYQGVAEPRSARYPFSLTTGRLRDQWHGMSRTGTLGQLFGHVSEPCVQLHPQDMRQRQLKEGDLVHLTSVRGSVLVPAQASLEVGLNQAFMAMHWGEEFLSGQSTKGERLAGVNALTSSIFCPDAKQPEFKHTAVKIVKAEMPWQMLAVAWLPDAQSMTARASLRGLMAQFDYATCVPFASAANSRLGERGGVLFRAARQDAPAHGFLEQIEKLLQLHGPDALRYTDHKRGQHRVARLVERETQTVLAGFMLAGDTSAQSWITTLLKESLPAHAYGRALLIPGATPPVPVVSRGQQVCACFNVTDLAITDHLAHSNAAPAQRLASLQASLKCGTNCGSCMPQLQRMVTQA
;
A
#
# COMPACT_ATOMS: atom_id res chain seq x y z
N SER A 1 14.16 9.73 4.39
CA SER A 1 15.47 9.84 5.07
C SER A 1 15.62 11.29 5.49
N SER A 2 16.24 11.56 6.63
CA SER A 2 16.50 12.92 7.13
C SER A 2 17.47 13.73 6.26
N SER A 3 18.24 13.07 5.39
CA SER A 3 19.14 13.71 4.41
C SER A 3 18.78 13.33 2.97
N GLY A 4 17.49 13.17 2.66
CA GLY A 4 17.02 12.70 1.35
C GLY A 4 17.40 13.63 0.19
N THR A 5 17.20 14.94 0.35
CA THR A 5 17.55 15.93 -0.68
C THR A 5 19.05 15.94 -0.97
N ALA A 6 19.89 15.96 0.06
CA ALA A 6 21.35 15.91 -0.09
C ALA A 6 21.84 14.67 -0.87
N LYS A 7 21.22 13.51 -0.63
CA LYS A 7 21.52 12.26 -1.37
C LYS A 7 21.15 12.38 -2.84
N ASN A 8 19.97 12.91 -3.16
CA ASN A 8 19.55 13.13 -4.55
C ASN A 8 20.43 14.16 -5.25
N THR A 9 20.78 15.26 -4.57
CA THR A 9 21.71 16.27 -5.06
C THR A 9 23.08 15.67 -5.36
N SER A 10 23.59 14.78 -4.52
CA SER A 10 24.86 14.09 -4.75
C SER A 10 24.83 13.24 -6.03
N LEU A 11 23.71 12.56 -6.32
CA LEU A 11 23.51 11.83 -7.57
C LEU A 11 23.45 12.78 -8.78
N ILE A 12 22.75 13.92 -8.66
CA ILE A 12 22.68 14.94 -9.70
C ILE A 12 24.08 15.52 -9.99
N ASN A 13 24.86 15.82 -8.96
CA ASN A 13 26.23 16.31 -9.09
C ASN A 13 27.12 15.34 -9.86
N LEU A 14 26.96 14.01 -9.66
CA LEU A 14 27.69 13.01 -10.44
C LEU A 14 27.38 13.12 -11.93
N HIS A 15 26.11 13.30 -12.29
CA HIS A 15 25.71 13.53 -13.69
C HIS A 15 26.22 14.86 -14.25
N LEU A 16 26.24 15.92 -13.44
CA LEU A 16 26.80 17.21 -13.85
C LEU A 16 28.31 17.11 -14.09
N ALA A 17 29.06 16.52 -13.15
CA ALA A 17 30.51 16.36 -13.23
C ALA A 17 30.93 15.51 -14.44
N THR A 18 30.11 14.54 -14.83
CA THR A 18 30.37 13.63 -15.96
C THR A 18 29.72 14.11 -17.27
N GLY A 19 29.07 15.28 -17.28
CA GLY A 19 28.42 15.84 -18.47
C GLY A 19 27.32 14.94 -19.04
N GLN A 20 26.56 14.26 -18.18
CA GLN A 20 25.55 13.26 -18.56
C GLN A 20 24.13 13.81 -18.69
N ILE A 21 23.91 15.08 -18.33
CA ILE A 21 22.61 15.75 -18.50
C ILE A 21 22.33 15.98 -20.00
N GLY A 22 21.05 15.85 -20.40
CA GLY A 22 20.62 16.13 -21.77
C GLY A 22 20.99 15.06 -22.81
N LYS A 23 21.57 13.92 -22.39
CA LYS A 23 21.98 12.83 -23.28
C LYS A 23 21.00 11.63 -23.28
N PRO A 24 20.85 10.90 -24.39
CA PRO A 24 20.09 9.65 -24.42
C PRO A 24 20.64 8.60 -23.45
N GLY A 25 19.77 7.89 -22.73
CA GLY A 25 20.17 6.84 -21.78
C GLY A 25 20.88 7.33 -20.51
N ALA A 26 20.91 8.65 -20.28
CA ALA A 26 21.65 9.27 -19.19
C ALA A 26 20.82 10.29 -18.41
N GLY A 27 21.40 10.81 -17.33
CA GLY A 27 20.80 11.80 -16.45
C GLY A 27 20.02 11.19 -15.27
N PRO A 28 19.72 12.01 -14.26
CA PRO A 28 19.00 11.55 -13.08
C PRO A 28 17.54 11.25 -13.45
N PHE A 29 17.05 10.07 -13.09
CA PHE A 29 15.65 9.69 -13.26
C PHE A 29 15.02 9.31 -11.92
N SER A 30 14.03 10.09 -11.50
CA SER A 30 13.27 9.80 -10.29
C SER A 30 12.12 8.85 -10.60
N LEU A 31 12.26 7.59 -10.18
CA LEU A 31 11.16 6.61 -10.20
C LEU A 31 10.08 7.02 -9.20
N THR A 32 9.10 7.81 -9.65
CA THR A 32 7.96 8.20 -8.82
C THR A 32 7.04 7.01 -8.60
N GLY A 33 6.73 6.72 -7.33
CA GLY A 33 5.91 5.57 -6.98
C GLY A 33 4.47 5.70 -7.48
N GLN A 34 3.76 6.78 -7.14
CA GLN A 34 2.32 6.90 -7.47
C GLN A 34 2.11 7.29 -8.95
N PRO A 35 1.13 6.70 -9.66
CA PRO A 35 0.91 6.90 -11.10
C PRO A 35 0.80 8.36 -11.54
N ASN A 36 0.27 9.24 -10.68
CA ASN A 36 0.10 10.66 -10.98
C ASN A 36 0.78 11.58 -9.94
N ALA A 37 1.85 11.11 -9.29
CA ALA A 37 2.62 11.94 -8.35
C ALA A 37 3.22 13.18 -9.03
N MET A 38 3.53 13.10 -10.32
CA MET A 38 4.02 14.24 -11.08
C MET A 38 2.90 15.24 -11.35
N GLY A 39 1.75 14.78 -11.87
CA GLY A 39 0.57 15.61 -12.08
C GLY A 39 0.10 16.33 -10.82
N GLY A 40 0.15 15.66 -9.66
CA GLY A 40 -0.16 16.28 -8.37
C GLY A 40 0.76 17.48 -8.03
N ARG A 41 2.02 17.48 -8.45
CA ARG A 41 2.95 18.61 -8.24
C ARG A 41 2.73 19.70 -9.29
N GLU A 42 2.47 19.33 -10.53
CA GLU A 42 2.18 20.24 -11.65
C GLU A 42 0.99 21.16 -11.32
N VAL A 43 -0.05 20.59 -10.68
CA VAL A 43 -1.26 21.32 -10.27
C VAL A 43 -1.12 22.08 -8.94
N GLY A 44 0.03 22.03 -8.26
CA GLY A 44 0.25 22.73 -6.99
C GLY A 44 -0.21 21.96 -5.74
N GLY A 45 -0.20 20.63 -5.77
CA GLY A 45 -0.61 19.76 -4.64
C GLY A 45 0.40 19.68 -3.48
N MET A 46 1.19 20.73 -3.24
CA MET A 46 2.11 20.83 -2.10
C MET A 46 1.88 22.12 -1.33
N ALA A 47 2.11 22.10 -0.02
CA ALA A 47 1.82 23.23 0.88
C ALA A 47 2.60 24.53 0.57
N ASN A 48 3.65 24.43 -0.24
CA ASN A 48 4.53 25.53 -0.65
C ASN A 48 4.59 25.74 -2.18
N LEU A 49 3.81 25.01 -2.98
CA LEU A 49 3.88 25.05 -4.44
C LEU A 49 2.50 25.37 -5.03
N LEU A 50 2.45 26.41 -5.86
CA LEU A 50 1.29 26.75 -6.69
C LEU A 50 1.41 26.11 -8.08
N SER A 51 0.28 26.04 -8.79
CA SER A 51 0.20 25.43 -10.13
C SER A 51 1.21 26.02 -11.13
N GLY A 52 1.77 25.18 -12.00
CA GLY A 52 2.76 25.58 -12.99
C GLY A 52 4.17 25.82 -12.41
N HIS A 53 4.55 25.02 -11.41
CA HIS A 53 5.83 25.13 -10.68
C HIS A 53 6.08 26.54 -10.11
N ARG A 54 5.04 27.16 -9.57
CA ARG A 54 5.13 28.49 -8.96
C ARG A 54 5.46 28.39 -7.48
N ASP A 55 6.57 28.98 -7.08
CA ASP A 55 6.93 29.15 -5.68
C ASP A 55 5.97 30.11 -4.96
N LEU A 56 5.30 29.61 -3.93
CA LEU A 56 4.38 30.39 -3.09
C LEU A 56 5.09 31.54 -2.36
N GLY A 57 6.38 31.39 -2.03
CA GLY A 57 7.18 32.43 -1.39
C GLY A 57 7.41 33.66 -2.28
N ASN A 58 7.30 33.50 -3.61
CA ASN A 58 7.53 34.57 -4.58
C ASN A 58 6.28 35.46 -4.78
N PRO A 59 6.33 36.77 -4.48
CA PRO A 59 5.19 37.68 -4.68
C PRO A 59 4.67 37.77 -6.12
N ALA A 60 5.55 37.69 -7.12
CA ALA A 60 5.15 37.75 -8.53
C ALA A 60 4.35 36.50 -8.92
N HIS A 61 4.81 35.32 -8.52
CA HIS A 61 4.06 34.08 -8.74
C HIS A 61 2.68 34.09 -8.08
N ARG A 62 2.58 34.65 -6.86
CA ARG A 62 1.27 34.81 -6.19
C ARG A 62 0.35 35.75 -6.95
N ALA A 63 0.87 36.87 -7.47
CA ALA A 63 0.10 37.82 -8.26
C ALA A 63 -0.41 37.21 -9.57
N GLU A 64 0.42 36.40 -10.25
CA GLU A 64 0.02 35.66 -11.46
C GLU A 64 -1.17 34.72 -11.19
N VAL A 65 -1.10 33.93 -10.11
CA VAL A 65 -2.18 32.99 -9.74
C VAL A 65 -3.44 33.74 -9.31
N ALA A 66 -3.29 34.83 -8.55
CA ALA A 66 -4.41 35.67 -8.15
C ALA A 66 -5.13 36.25 -9.38
N ALA A 67 -4.39 36.73 -10.37
CA ALA A 67 -4.93 37.22 -11.63
C ALA A 67 -5.64 36.11 -12.42
N LEU A 68 -5.03 34.92 -12.54
CA LEU A 68 -5.63 33.76 -13.23
C LEU A 68 -6.95 33.31 -12.58
N TRP A 69 -7.07 33.39 -11.26
CA TRP A 69 -8.28 33.01 -10.52
C TRP A 69 -9.28 34.16 -10.34
N GLY A 70 -8.93 35.38 -10.75
CA GLY A 70 -9.79 36.56 -10.54
C GLY A 70 -10.00 36.90 -9.06
N VAL A 71 -9.01 36.66 -8.20
CA VAL A 71 -9.02 37.00 -6.77
C VAL A 71 -8.03 38.12 -6.47
N THR A 72 -8.27 38.88 -5.40
CA THR A 72 -7.38 40.01 -5.03
C THR A 72 -5.98 39.55 -4.66
N SER A 73 -5.86 38.42 -3.97
CA SER A 73 -4.57 37.85 -3.56
C SER A 73 -4.70 36.38 -3.20
N VAL A 74 -3.56 35.69 -3.16
CA VAL A 74 -3.43 34.35 -2.55
C VAL A 74 -2.56 34.45 -1.28
N PRO A 75 -2.73 33.56 -0.29
CA PRO A 75 -1.98 33.61 0.97
C PRO A 75 -0.47 33.67 0.76
N GLN A 76 0.23 34.47 1.56
CA GLN A 76 1.69 34.60 1.49
C GLN A 76 2.42 33.51 2.29
N GLN A 77 1.77 33.01 3.34
CA GLN A 77 2.35 32.01 4.24
C GLN A 77 2.13 30.61 3.69
N PRO A 78 3.19 29.80 3.53
CA PRO A 78 3.04 28.39 3.20
C PRO A 78 2.20 27.64 4.22
N GLY A 79 1.41 26.69 3.71
CA GLY A 79 0.70 25.75 4.57
C GLY A 79 1.68 24.83 5.31
N LYS A 80 1.17 24.14 6.33
CA LYS A 80 1.94 23.11 7.04
C LYS A 80 2.11 21.88 6.15
N THR A 81 3.30 21.29 6.11
CA THR A 81 3.52 20.01 5.42
C THR A 81 2.84 18.87 6.16
N ALA A 82 2.67 17.69 5.54
CA ALA A 82 1.87 16.60 6.12
C ALA A 82 2.26 16.23 7.57
N VAL A 83 3.55 16.12 7.89
CA VAL A 83 3.99 15.82 9.27
C VAL A 83 3.66 16.97 10.23
N GLU A 84 3.93 18.21 9.82
CA GLU A 84 3.65 19.42 10.61
C GLU A 84 2.14 19.64 10.80
N MET A 85 1.33 19.33 9.79
CA MET A 85 -0.12 19.43 9.80
C MET A 85 -0.74 18.49 10.84
N PHE A 86 -0.31 17.22 10.88
CA PHE A 86 -0.80 16.28 11.90
C PHE A 86 -0.28 16.62 13.30
N GLN A 87 0.93 17.17 13.42
CA GLN A 87 1.39 17.69 14.71
C GLN A 87 0.50 18.85 15.19
N ALA A 88 0.25 19.83 14.32
CA ALA A 88 -0.61 20.97 14.61
C ALA A 88 -2.05 20.57 14.96
N ALA A 89 -2.64 19.62 14.24
CA ALA A 89 -3.94 19.07 14.57
C ALA A 89 -3.94 18.34 15.93
N ALA A 90 -2.88 17.57 16.23
CA ALA A 90 -2.74 16.94 17.54
C ALA A 90 -2.56 17.95 18.70
N ASP A 91 -1.99 19.11 18.43
CA ASP A 91 -1.80 20.19 19.40
C ASP A 91 -3.03 21.10 19.51
N GLY A 92 -3.98 20.98 18.59
CA GLY A 92 -5.25 21.73 18.56
C GLY A 92 -5.20 23.02 17.73
N GLU A 93 -4.13 23.27 16.98
CA GLU A 93 -4.02 24.42 16.08
C GLU A 93 -4.87 24.26 14.81
N ILE A 94 -5.05 23.03 14.33
CA ILE A 94 -5.90 22.71 13.18
C ILE A 94 -7.15 21.99 13.68
N MET A 95 -8.31 22.62 13.48
CA MET A 95 -9.61 22.10 13.93
C MET A 95 -10.28 21.21 12.88
N ALA A 96 -10.08 21.47 11.60
CA ALA A 96 -10.71 20.71 10.52
C ALA A 96 -9.67 20.09 9.57
N LEU A 97 -9.91 18.85 9.16
CA LEU A 97 -9.09 18.11 8.20
C LEU A 97 -9.96 17.58 7.06
N TRP A 98 -9.62 17.92 5.82
CA TRP A 98 -10.20 17.28 4.63
C TRP A 98 -9.15 16.39 3.97
N ILE A 99 -9.37 15.09 4.05
CA ILE A 99 -8.46 14.06 3.57
C ILE A 99 -9.06 13.43 2.32
N ALA A 100 -8.39 13.60 1.18
CA ALA A 100 -8.81 13.04 -0.11
C ALA A 100 -7.75 12.09 -0.67
N CYS A 101 -8.17 10.93 -1.18
CA CYS A 101 -7.31 9.98 -1.91
C CYS A 101 -6.09 9.47 -1.12
N THR A 102 -6.14 9.47 0.21
CA THR A 102 -5.04 9.00 1.06
C THR A 102 -5.54 8.42 2.39
N ASN A 103 -4.72 7.57 2.99
CA ASN A 103 -5.02 6.85 4.23
C ASN A 103 -3.95 7.15 5.30
N PRO A 104 -3.90 8.37 5.86
CA PRO A 104 -2.84 8.80 6.77
C PRO A 104 -2.78 8.00 8.08
N ALA A 105 -3.91 7.51 8.61
CA ALA A 105 -3.92 6.67 9.81
C ALA A 105 -3.10 5.36 9.65
N GLN A 106 -2.86 4.95 8.40
CA GLN A 106 -1.99 3.83 8.03
C GLN A 106 -0.62 4.31 7.47
N SER A 107 -0.62 5.28 6.58
CA SER A 107 0.56 5.54 5.74
C SER A 107 1.56 6.55 6.32
N MET A 108 1.13 7.40 7.26
CA MET A 108 2.02 8.39 7.89
C MET A 108 2.92 7.76 8.97
N PRO A 109 4.14 8.29 9.20
CA PRO A 109 4.98 7.85 10.30
C PRO A 109 4.38 8.26 11.63
N ASN A 110 4.85 7.65 12.73
CA ASN A 110 4.35 7.94 14.08
C ASN A 110 2.81 7.90 14.12
N GLN A 111 2.24 6.73 13.77
CA GLN A 111 0.80 6.55 13.68
C GLN A 111 0.05 6.93 14.95
N THR A 112 0.66 6.79 16.13
CA THR A 112 0.09 7.24 17.41
C THR A 112 -0.22 8.74 17.40
N LEU A 113 0.73 9.58 16.95
CA LEU A 113 0.51 11.02 16.81
C LEU A 113 -0.61 11.34 15.82
N VAL A 114 -0.57 10.69 14.65
CA VAL A 114 -1.54 10.94 13.57
C VAL A 114 -2.96 10.56 13.99
N ARG A 115 -3.12 9.44 14.68
CA ARG A 115 -4.43 9.00 15.21
C ARG A 115 -4.94 9.94 16.31
N ARG A 116 -4.05 10.40 17.18
CA ARG A 116 -4.39 11.44 18.16
C ARG A 116 -4.83 12.73 17.49
N ALA A 117 -4.16 13.14 16.41
CA ALA A 117 -4.53 14.30 15.61
C ALA A 117 -5.94 14.15 15.01
N LEU A 118 -6.20 13.00 14.38
CA LEU A 118 -7.51 12.69 13.79
C LEU A 118 -8.63 12.64 14.84
N ALA A 119 -8.37 12.07 16.02
CA ALA A 119 -9.34 12.01 17.11
C ALA A 119 -9.56 13.37 17.81
N ARG A 120 -8.61 14.30 17.70
CA ARG A 120 -8.69 15.63 18.31
C ARG A 120 -9.31 16.68 17.39
N ALA A 121 -9.14 16.55 16.08
CA ALA A 121 -9.76 17.45 15.12
C ALA A 121 -11.29 17.50 15.36
N GLU A 122 -11.85 18.70 15.33
CA GLU A 122 -13.29 18.94 15.53
C GLU A 122 -14.13 18.46 14.35
N PHE A 123 -13.54 18.41 13.15
CA PHE A 123 -14.23 17.92 11.97
C PHE A 123 -13.27 17.28 10.95
N VAL A 124 -13.48 16.02 10.65
CA VAL A 124 -12.69 15.24 9.69
C VAL A 124 -13.57 14.81 8.52
N VAL A 125 -13.29 15.37 7.34
CA VAL A 125 -13.86 14.93 6.07
C VAL A 125 -12.93 13.92 5.43
N VAL A 126 -13.46 12.76 5.05
CA VAL A 126 -12.72 11.73 4.31
C VAL A 126 -13.40 11.48 2.97
N GLN A 127 -12.67 11.70 1.89
CA GLN A 127 -13.09 11.43 0.52
C GLN A 127 -12.36 10.20 0.00
N GLU A 128 -13.07 9.07 -0.04
CA GLU A 128 -12.48 7.74 -0.16
C GLU A 128 -13.39 6.81 -0.99
N ALA A 129 -12.74 5.95 -1.79
CA ALA A 129 -13.41 4.94 -2.62
C ALA A 129 -13.56 3.59 -1.89
N TYR A 130 -12.78 3.37 -0.83
CA TYR A 130 -12.76 2.13 -0.07
C TYR A 130 -13.11 2.36 1.41
N ALA A 131 -14.30 1.93 1.83
CA ALA A 131 -14.77 2.09 3.22
C ALA A 131 -13.85 1.41 4.27
N GLY A 132 -13.03 0.44 3.86
CA GLY A 132 -12.20 -0.35 4.76
C GLY A 132 -10.88 0.27 5.20
N THR A 133 -10.54 1.51 4.82
CA THR A 133 -9.26 2.14 5.21
C THR A 133 -9.26 2.53 6.69
N ALA A 134 -8.07 2.55 7.31
CA ALA A 134 -7.91 2.98 8.70
C ALA A 134 -8.41 4.42 8.96
N THR A 135 -8.27 5.31 7.98
CA THR A 135 -8.64 6.73 8.16
C THR A 135 -10.15 6.95 8.21
N CYS A 136 -10.95 6.12 7.51
CA CYS A 136 -12.42 6.23 7.54
C CYS A 136 -13.00 6.10 8.95
N ALA A 137 -12.32 5.40 9.87
CA ALA A 137 -12.78 5.26 11.26
C ALA A 137 -12.76 6.59 12.05
N TYR A 138 -12.10 7.62 11.52
CA TYR A 138 -12.01 8.95 12.13
C TYR A 138 -12.84 10.00 11.39
N ALA A 139 -13.61 9.63 10.37
CA ALA A 139 -14.38 10.58 9.58
C ALA A 139 -15.67 10.99 10.30
N ASP A 140 -15.90 12.29 10.45
CA ASP A 140 -17.21 12.86 10.79
C ASP A 140 -18.11 12.94 9.56
N LEU A 141 -17.50 13.15 8.38
CA LEU A 141 -18.16 13.13 7.09
C LEU A 141 -17.37 12.26 6.11
N LEU A 142 -17.97 11.14 5.70
CA LEU A 142 -17.44 10.28 4.64
C LEU A 142 -18.11 10.63 3.31
N LEU A 143 -17.30 10.96 2.30
CA LEU A 143 -17.74 11.29 0.95
C LEU A 143 -17.30 10.18 -0.02
N PRO A 144 -18.22 9.33 -0.50
CA PRO A 144 -17.89 8.25 -1.44
C PRO A 144 -17.34 8.81 -2.75
N ALA A 145 -16.05 8.56 -2.99
CA ALA A 145 -15.38 8.97 -4.20
C ALA A 145 -15.34 7.82 -5.21
N SER A 146 -15.46 8.14 -6.49
CA SER A 146 -15.28 7.13 -7.54
C SER A 146 -13.82 6.62 -7.57
N THR A 147 -13.54 5.46 -8.16
CA THR A 147 -12.17 4.91 -8.30
C THR A 147 -11.62 5.03 -9.73
N TRP A 148 -10.37 4.61 -9.96
CA TRP A 148 -9.66 4.79 -11.24
C TRP A 148 -10.44 4.33 -12.48
N GLY A 149 -11.07 3.15 -12.43
CA GLY A 149 -11.81 2.58 -13.56
C GLY A 149 -13.12 3.31 -13.89
N GLU A 150 -13.56 4.20 -13.01
CA GLU A 150 -14.83 4.94 -13.10
C GLU A 150 -14.61 6.39 -13.54
N LYS A 151 -13.36 6.84 -13.64
CA LYS A 151 -12.99 8.25 -13.88
C LYS A 151 -12.45 8.47 -15.28
N GLU A 152 -12.65 9.68 -15.77
CA GLU A 152 -11.92 10.22 -16.91
C GLU A 152 -11.03 11.40 -16.49
N GLY A 153 -10.01 11.70 -17.29
CA GLY A 153 -9.13 12.85 -17.08
C GLY A 153 -7.76 12.63 -17.71
N THR A 154 -6.72 13.13 -17.07
CA THR A 154 -5.33 12.93 -17.49
C THR A 154 -4.46 12.47 -16.32
N VAL A 155 -3.39 11.75 -16.64
CA VAL A 155 -2.34 11.38 -15.69
C VAL A 155 -0.98 11.67 -16.27
N THR A 156 -0.06 12.17 -15.44
CA THR A 156 1.34 12.43 -15.81
C THR A 156 2.26 11.42 -15.13
N ASN A 157 2.97 10.62 -15.94
CA ASN A 157 3.87 9.59 -15.45
C ASN A 157 5.28 10.14 -15.10
N SER A 158 6.21 9.25 -14.68
CA SER A 158 7.56 9.65 -14.24
C SER A 158 8.44 10.30 -15.30
N GLU A 159 8.11 10.14 -16.59
CA GLU A 159 8.85 10.73 -17.72
C GLU A 159 8.15 11.97 -18.31
N ARG A 160 7.24 12.61 -17.54
CA ARG A 160 6.49 13.82 -17.92
C ARG A 160 5.43 13.59 -19.00
N ARG A 161 5.09 12.33 -19.27
CA ARG A 161 4.11 11.98 -20.31
C ARG A 161 2.71 12.05 -19.74
N ILE A 162 1.91 12.92 -20.33
CA ILE A 162 0.49 13.10 -20.07
C ILE A 162 -0.30 12.14 -20.98
N SER A 163 -1.13 11.31 -20.36
CA SER A 163 -2.00 10.36 -21.05
C SER A 163 -3.46 10.62 -20.71
N ARG A 164 -4.36 10.38 -21.68
CA ARG A 164 -5.81 10.37 -21.43
C ARG A 164 -6.23 9.13 -20.65
N VAL A 165 -7.12 9.34 -19.69
CA VAL A 165 -7.82 8.30 -18.93
C VAL A 165 -9.30 8.39 -19.28
N ARG A 166 -9.91 7.23 -19.57
CA ARG A 166 -11.33 7.08 -19.88
C ARG A 166 -11.97 6.18 -18.82
N ALA A 167 -13.20 6.47 -18.45
CA ALA A 167 -13.98 5.58 -17.61
C ALA A 167 -14.21 4.25 -18.37
N ALA A 168 -13.89 3.13 -17.74
CA ALA A 168 -14.13 1.79 -18.26
C ALA A 168 -15.45 1.21 -17.76
N VAL A 169 -15.92 1.68 -16.61
CA VAL A 169 -17.18 1.29 -15.97
C VAL A 169 -17.87 2.53 -15.39
N VAL A 170 -19.16 2.42 -15.09
CA VAL A 170 -19.91 3.48 -14.39
C VAL A 170 -19.48 3.55 -12.92
N ALA A 171 -19.60 4.75 -12.33
CA ALA A 171 -19.33 4.95 -10.91
C ALA A 171 -20.22 4.06 -10.03
N ALA A 172 -19.66 3.51 -8.96
CA ALA A 172 -20.39 2.62 -8.06
C ALA A 172 -21.38 3.40 -7.18
N GLY A 173 -22.65 2.97 -7.16
CA GLY A 173 -23.68 3.54 -6.31
C GLY A 173 -23.81 5.06 -6.49
N GLU A 174 -23.79 5.81 -5.38
CA GLU A 174 -23.86 7.28 -5.35
C GLU A 174 -22.46 7.94 -5.33
N SER A 175 -21.40 7.19 -5.65
CA SER A 175 -20.05 7.75 -5.64
C SER A 175 -19.89 8.85 -6.70
N ARG A 176 -19.11 9.87 -6.35
CA ARG A 176 -18.90 11.05 -7.17
C ARG A 176 -17.44 11.21 -7.52
N HIS A 177 -17.13 11.85 -8.64
CA HIS A 177 -15.73 12.15 -8.96
C HIS A 177 -15.17 13.17 -7.97
N ASP A 178 -13.88 13.04 -7.60
CA ASP A 178 -13.25 13.91 -6.61
C ASP A 178 -13.42 15.40 -6.92
N TRP A 179 -13.29 15.76 -8.20
CA TRP A 179 -13.43 17.13 -8.67
C TRP A 179 -14.85 17.66 -8.55
N GLN A 180 -15.87 16.80 -8.71
CA GLN A 180 -17.27 17.19 -8.56
C GLN A 180 -17.59 17.50 -7.10
N ILE A 181 -17.07 16.69 -6.18
CA ILE A 181 -17.21 16.91 -4.75
C ILE A 181 -16.59 18.26 -4.37
N ALA A 182 -15.34 18.50 -4.79
CA ALA A 182 -14.66 19.77 -4.55
C ALA A 182 -15.39 20.98 -5.18
N ALA A 183 -15.82 20.87 -6.44
CA ALA A 183 -16.53 21.95 -7.13
C ALA A 183 -17.89 22.26 -6.49
N ASP A 184 -18.66 21.24 -6.09
CA ASP A 184 -19.95 21.44 -5.44
C ASP A 184 -19.82 22.09 -4.06
N PHE A 185 -18.84 21.66 -3.27
CA PHE A 185 -18.51 22.30 -2.01
C PHE A 185 -18.13 23.77 -2.25
N ALA A 186 -17.25 24.03 -3.21
CA ALA A 186 -16.78 25.37 -3.53
C ALA A 186 -17.92 26.30 -3.99
N ARG A 187 -18.86 25.82 -4.81
CA ARG A 187 -20.04 26.59 -5.22
C ARG A 187 -20.96 26.91 -4.05
N ARG A 188 -21.19 25.97 -3.14
CA ARG A 188 -21.99 26.21 -1.92
C ARG A 188 -21.32 27.23 -1.01
N LEU A 189 -20.00 27.13 -0.86
CA LEU A 189 -19.21 28.08 -0.09
C LEU A 189 -19.22 29.47 -0.73
N GLU A 190 -19.10 29.55 -2.06
CA GLU A 190 -19.17 30.81 -2.81
C GLU A 190 -20.46 31.58 -2.49
N VAL A 191 -21.62 30.89 -2.46
CA VAL A 191 -22.91 31.51 -2.08
C VAL A 191 -22.88 32.08 -0.66
N LEU A 192 -22.32 31.35 0.29
CA LEU A 192 -22.22 31.80 1.69
C LEU A 192 -21.26 32.98 1.88
N LEU A 193 -20.22 33.08 1.04
CA LEU A 193 -19.22 34.14 1.09
C LEU A 193 -19.58 35.37 0.24
N GLN A 194 -20.69 35.36 -0.50
CA GLN A 194 -21.13 36.47 -1.37
C GLN A 194 -21.12 37.87 -0.71
N PRO A 195 -21.50 38.05 0.57
CA PRO A 195 -21.46 39.37 1.22
C PRO A 195 -20.04 39.99 1.37
N GLN A 196 -18.97 39.23 1.13
CA GLN A 196 -17.58 39.66 1.30
C GLN A 196 -16.84 39.96 -0.02
N ARG A 197 -17.50 39.84 -1.19
CA ARG A 197 -16.87 40.14 -2.49
C ARG A 197 -16.95 41.64 -2.78
N THR A 198 -15.89 42.39 -2.48
CA THR A 198 -15.81 43.86 -2.61
C THR A 198 -15.62 44.38 -4.05
N SER A 199 -15.98 43.61 -5.07
CA SER A 199 -15.92 44.06 -6.47
C SER A 199 -17.06 43.47 -7.27
N THR A 200 -18.20 44.16 -7.25
CA THR A 200 -19.30 43.94 -8.21
C THR A 200 -19.23 45.01 -9.29
N PRO A 201 -19.12 44.58 -10.55
CA PRO A 201 -20.08 45.04 -11.55
C PRO A 201 -20.93 43.87 -12.07
N ALA A 202 -22.14 44.19 -12.52
CA ALA A 202 -23.16 43.26 -13.00
C ALA A 202 -22.63 42.24 -14.04
N GLY A 203 -22.93 40.96 -13.83
CA GLY A 203 -22.61 39.86 -14.75
C GLY A 203 -21.61 38.83 -14.20
N LEU A 204 -21.91 38.23 -13.03
CA LEU A 204 -21.02 37.25 -12.40
C LEU A 204 -20.85 35.99 -13.26
N THR A 205 -19.61 35.71 -13.68
CA THR A 205 -19.20 34.33 -14.02
C THR A 205 -18.95 33.59 -12.69
N PRO A 206 -19.53 32.39 -12.48
CA PRO A 206 -19.25 31.58 -11.29
C PRO A 206 -17.74 31.31 -11.14
N MET A 207 -17.19 31.32 -9.92
CA MET A 207 -15.75 31.04 -9.71
C MET A 207 -15.39 29.59 -10.04
N PHE A 208 -16.37 28.68 -9.95
CA PHE A 208 -16.18 27.25 -10.20
C PHE A 208 -17.14 26.74 -11.30
N PRO A 209 -17.04 27.22 -12.55
CA PRO A 209 -17.97 26.90 -13.65
C PRO A 209 -17.66 25.56 -14.32
N TYR A 210 -16.94 24.66 -13.63
CA TYR A 210 -16.45 23.41 -14.20
C TYR A 210 -17.56 22.37 -14.32
N THR A 211 -17.84 21.95 -15.55
CA THR A 211 -18.83 20.91 -15.87
C THR A 211 -18.20 19.62 -16.34
N THR A 212 -16.93 19.66 -16.77
CA THR A 212 -16.17 18.49 -17.26
C THR A 212 -14.73 18.49 -16.73
N PRO A 213 -14.07 17.32 -16.64
CA PRO A 213 -12.64 17.24 -16.35
C PRO A 213 -11.77 18.02 -17.34
N GLU A 214 -12.18 18.09 -18.61
CA GLU A 214 -11.48 18.89 -19.63
C GLU A 214 -11.51 20.39 -19.29
N SER A 215 -12.64 20.93 -18.83
CA SER A 215 -12.72 22.34 -18.44
C SER A 215 -11.75 22.71 -17.31
N ILE A 216 -11.52 21.77 -16.38
CA ILE A 216 -10.53 21.91 -15.30
C ILE A 216 -9.11 21.81 -15.86
N TRP A 217 -8.88 20.82 -16.74
CA TRP A 217 -7.58 20.62 -17.36
C TRP A 217 -7.16 21.81 -18.22
N LEU A 218 -8.09 22.44 -18.96
CA LEU A 218 -7.85 23.66 -19.72
C LEU A 218 -7.49 24.84 -18.81
N ALA A 219 -8.16 24.98 -17.67
CA ALA A 219 -7.79 26.00 -16.68
C ALA A 219 -6.37 25.76 -16.14
N HIS A 220 -6.01 24.51 -15.80
CA HIS A 220 -4.64 24.16 -15.42
C HIS A 220 -3.64 24.42 -16.55
N ARG A 221 -3.98 24.06 -17.80
CA ARG A 221 -3.16 24.29 -18.99
C ARG A 221 -2.74 25.75 -19.10
N GLU A 222 -3.66 26.68 -18.94
CA GLU A 222 -3.34 28.11 -18.98
C GLU A 222 -2.40 28.55 -17.85
N THR A 223 -2.48 27.93 -16.67
CA THR A 223 -1.51 28.22 -15.60
C THR A 223 -0.08 27.85 -15.98
N THR A 224 0.13 26.92 -16.91
CA THR A 224 1.48 26.48 -17.32
C THR A 224 2.12 27.37 -18.38
N ARG A 225 1.38 28.35 -18.92
CA ARG A 225 1.87 29.22 -20.00
C ARG A 225 3.17 29.92 -19.61
N GLY A 226 4.20 29.77 -20.47
CA GLY A 226 5.52 30.35 -20.27
C GLY A 226 6.33 29.72 -19.14
N ARG A 227 5.92 28.55 -18.62
CA ARG A 227 6.64 27.82 -17.55
C ARG A 227 7.47 26.68 -18.15
N ASP A 228 8.33 26.08 -17.32
CA ASP A 228 9.16 24.92 -17.70
C ASP A 228 8.32 23.69 -18.08
N LEU A 229 7.09 23.61 -17.58
CA LEU A 229 6.11 22.57 -17.88
C LEU A 229 5.00 23.00 -18.83
N ASP A 230 5.22 24.01 -19.67
CA ASP A 230 4.18 24.56 -20.56
C ASP A 230 3.49 23.44 -21.38
N ILE A 231 2.17 23.36 -21.27
CA ILE A 231 1.32 22.42 -22.01
C ILE A 231 0.27 23.12 -22.89
N THR A 232 0.42 24.41 -23.19
CA THR A 232 -0.59 25.17 -23.96
C THR A 232 -0.79 24.66 -25.38
N GLY A 233 0.19 23.95 -25.96
CA GLY A 233 0.08 23.28 -27.25
C GLY A 233 -0.72 21.97 -27.21
N MET A 234 -1.08 21.47 -26.03
CA MET A 234 -1.83 20.23 -25.88
C MET A 234 -3.35 20.47 -25.87
N SER A 235 -4.10 19.45 -26.29
CA SER A 235 -5.56 19.38 -26.21
C SER A 235 -6.00 17.95 -25.89
N TYR A 236 -7.23 17.74 -25.40
CA TYR A 236 -7.74 16.39 -25.23
C TYR A 236 -7.74 15.63 -26.56
N ALA A 237 -8.22 16.24 -27.65
CA ALA A 237 -8.22 15.61 -28.98
C ALA A 237 -6.83 15.11 -29.41
N LEU A 238 -5.77 15.85 -29.10
CA LEU A 238 -4.40 15.41 -29.35
C LEU A 238 -4.01 14.21 -28.45
N LEU A 239 -4.32 14.29 -27.16
CA LEU A 239 -4.01 13.25 -26.19
C LEU A 239 -4.84 11.96 -26.38
N GLU A 240 -6.02 12.06 -27.03
CA GLU A 240 -6.82 10.91 -27.46
C GLU A 240 -6.10 10.11 -28.55
N GLN A 241 -5.33 10.79 -29.42
CA GLN A 241 -4.55 10.15 -30.48
C GLN A 241 -3.24 9.57 -29.95
N SER A 242 -2.50 10.35 -29.15
CA SER A 242 -1.25 9.89 -28.56
C SER A 242 -0.84 10.68 -27.30
N PRO A 243 -0.30 10.01 -26.27
CA PRO A 243 0.24 10.68 -25.09
C PRO A 243 1.42 11.61 -25.41
N GLN A 244 1.47 12.78 -24.79
CA GLN A 244 2.49 13.81 -25.03
C GLN A 244 3.37 14.06 -23.82
N GLN A 245 4.63 14.45 -24.03
CA GLN A 245 5.53 14.86 -22.95
C GLN A 245 5.56 16.38 -22.83
N TRP A 246 5.48 16.91 -21.61
CA TRP A 246 5.74 18.33 -21.43
C TRP A 246 7.26 18.62 -21.37
N PRO A 247 7.70 19.81 -21.81
CA PRO A 247 6.88 20.90 -22.37
C PRO A 247 6.40 20.65 -23.82
N MET A 248 5.26 21.25 -24.15
CA MET A 248 4.67 21.40 -25.48
C MET A 248 3.88 22.71 -25.53
N ALA A 249 4.55 23.80 -25.88
CA ALA A 249 3.96 25.14 -25.95
C ALA A 249 3.07 25.31 -27.19
N GLU A 250 2.28 26.38 -27.21
CA GLU A 250 1.38 26.71 -28.32
C GLU A 250 2.14 26.85 -29.65
N GLY A 251 1.58 26.29 -30.72
CA GLY A 251 2.23 26.22 -32.03
C GLY A 251 3.19 25.04 -32.22
N GLN A 252 3.54 24.31 -31.16
CA GLN A 252 4.30 23.06 -31.27
C GLN A 252 3.39 21.88 -31.60
N THR A 253 3.92 20.91 -32.36
CA THR A 253 3.18 19.71 -32.79
C THR A 253 3.59 18.45 -32.03
N GLN A 254 4.71 18.48 -31.31
CA GLN A 254 5.20 17.37 -30.50
C GLN A 254 5.86 17.87 -29.22
N GLY A 255 5.62 17.15 -28.13
CA GLY A 255 6.24 17.42 -26.83
C GLY A 255 7.73 17.07 -26.75
N GLN A 256 8.46 17.75 -25.87
CA GLN A 256 9.91 17.58 -25.74
C GLN A 256 10.28 16.31 -24.96
N ALA A 257 10.87 15.34 -25.67
CA ALA A 257 11.27 14.06 -25.08
C ALA A 257 12.36 14.22 -24.00
N ARG A 258 13.26 15.18 -24.15
CA ARG A 258 14.43 15.36 -23.27
C ARG A 258 14.72 16.82 -23.00
N LEU A 259 14.90 17.14 -21.73
CA LEU A 259 15.22 18.48 -21.26
C LEU A 259 16.73 18.74 -21.32
N TYR A 260 17.09 20.03 -21.40
CA TYR A 260 18.46 20.54 -21.19
C TYR A 260 19.50 20.05 -22.21
N GLN A 261 19.07 19.77 -23.44
CA GLN A 261 19.99 19.39 -24.53
C GLN A 261 20.90 20.56 -24.97
N ASP A 262 20.44 21.77 -24.73
CA ASP A 262 21.11 23.05 -24.98
C ASP A 262 21.99 23.51 -23.80
N GLY A 263 21.96 22.78 -22.67
CA GLY A 263 22.67 23.16 -21.45
C GLY A 263 22.06 24.36 -20.71
N ILE A 264 20.82 24.75 -21.05
CA ILE A 264 20.09 25.83 -20.38
C ILE A 264 19.19 25.23 -19.31
N PHE A 265 19.40 25.62 -18.06
CA PHE A 265 18.66 25.12 -16.90
C PHE A 265 17.62 26.15 -16.44
N PRO A 266 16.55 25.73 -15.73
CA PRO A 266 15.49 26.62 -15.23
C PRO A 266 15.96 27.37 -13.98
N THR A 267 17.07 28.08 -14.11
CA THR A 267 17.68 28.97 -13.12
C THR A 267 17.79 30.37 -13.73
N THR A 268 17.90 31.39 -12.89
CA THR A 268 17.93 32.80 -13.33
C THR A 268 19.07 33.13 -14.28
N ASP A 269 20.17 32.36 -14.24
CA ASP A 269 21.35 32.53 -15.09
C ASP A 269 21.50 31.42 -16.15
N GLY A 270 20.52 30.51 -16.24
CA GLY A 270 20.54 29.38 -17.17
C GLY A 270 21.54 28.27 -16.81
N LYS A 271 22.26 28.36 -15.68
CA LYS A 271 23.30 27.38 -15.30
C LYS A 271 22.81 26.38 -14.26
N ALA A 272 23.27 25.13 -14.38
CA ALA A 272 23.09 24.13 -13.33
C ALA A 272 23.83 24.52 -12.04
N ARG A 273 23.28 24.10 -10.90
CA ARG A 273 23.88 24.34 -9.57
C ARG A 273 24.55 23.07 -9.06
N PHE A 274 25.86 23.13 -8.83
CA PHE A 274 26.62 22.05 -8.19
C PHE A 274 26.63 22.27 -6.68
N ILE A 275 25.89 21.45 -5.92
CA ILE A 275 25.66 21.68 -4.49
C ILE A 275 26.35 20.58 -3.67
N SER A 276 27.46 20.90 -3.02
CA SER A 276 28.17 19.95 -2.15
C SER A 276 27.60 19.99 -0.73
N VAL A 277 27.15 18.83 -0.22
CA VAL A 277 26.61 18.70 1.14
C VAL A 277 27.40 17.64 1.88
N ALA A 278 27.82 17.93 3.11
CA ALA A 278 28.52 16.97 3.96
C ALA A 278 27.61 15.78 4.32
N TYR A 279 28.20 14.58 4.38
CA TYR A 279 27.47 13.38 4.81
C TYR A 279 26.96 13.53 6.23
N GLN A 280 25.70 13.15 6.44
CA GLN A 280 25.10 13.01 7.76
C GLN A 280 24.53 11.59 7.91
N GLY A 281 24.71 11.04 9.11
CA GLY A 281 24.16 9.76 9.49
C GLY A 281 22.63 9.76 9.57
N VAL A 282 22.06 8.60 9.90
CA VAL A 282 20.63 8.48 10.22
C VAL A 282 20.30 9.33 11.46
N ALA A 283 19.09 9.89 11.51
CA ALA A 283 18.71 10.74 12.63
C ALA A 283 18.53 9.97 13.95
N GLU A 284 18.21 8.68 13.87
CA GLU A 284 18.02 7.80 15.02
C GLU A 284 18.98 6.60 14.92
N PRO A 285 20.26 6.74 15.32
CA PRO A 285 21.21 5.64 15.25
C PRO A 285 20.80 4.46 16.16
N ARG A 286 21.27 3.26 15.82
CA ARG A 286 21.10 2.07 16.67
C ARG A 286 21.81 2.27 18.00
N SER A 287 21.33 1.60 19.03
CA SER A 287 21.91 1.60 20.37
C SER A 287 21.89 0.21 20.98
N ALA A 288 22.53 0.00 22.13
CA ALA A 288 22.46 -1.28 22.84
C ALA A 288 21.00 -1.68 23.18
N ARG A 289 20.13 -0.70 23.47
CA ARG A 289 18.70 -0.94 23.75
C ARG A 289 17.88 -1.24 22.49
N TYR A 290 18.28 -0.70 21.35
CA TYR A 290 17.61 -0.88 20.05
C TYR A 290 18.66 -1.27 18.98
N PRO A 291 19.12 -2.53 18.99
CA PRO A 291 20.33 -2.93 18.27
C PRO A 291 20.11 -3.21 16.77
N PHE A 292 18.87 -3.18 16.27
CA PHE A 292 18.56 -3.44 14.86
C PHE A 292 18.16 -2.19 14.10
N SER A 293 18.52 -2.16 12.81
CA SER A 293 18.02 -1.19 11.83
C SER A 293 16.84 -1.78 11.07
N LEU A 294 15.62 -1.31 11.36
CA LEU A 294 14.43 -1.67 10.59
C LEU A 294 14.34 -0.82 9.32
N THR A 295 14.26 -1.49 8.18
CA THR A 295 13.96 -0.88 6.88
C THR A 295 12.56 -1.30 6.44
N THR A 296 11.72 -0.32 6.10
CA THR A 296 10.42 -0.62 5.48
C THR A 296 10.50 -0.53 3.95
N GLY A 297 9.86 -1.47 3.26
CA GLY A 297 9.82 -1.49 1.79
C GLY A 297 8.46 -1.91 1.24
N ARG A 298 8.47 -2.41 0.00
CA ARG A 298 7.26 -2.78 -0.73
C ARG A 298 7.27 -4.26 -1.07
N LEU A 299 6.09 -4.86 -1.08
CA LEU A 299 5.82 -6.14 -1.71
C LEU A 299 5.42 -5.87 -3.16
N ARG A 300 5.84 -6.76 -4.04
CA ARG A 300 5.58 -6.69 -5.48
C ARG A 300 4.09 -6.60 -5.81
N ASP A 301 3.28 -7.45 -5.19
CA ASP A 301 1.86 -7.64 -5.53
C ASP A 301 0.93 -6.71 -4.73
N GLN A 302 1.49 -5.92 -3.80
CA GLN A 302 0.73 -5.03 -2.95
C GLN A 302 1.06 -3.56 -3.22
N TRP A 303 0.06 -2.70 -3.04
CA TRP A 303 0.16 -1.30 -3.42
C TRP A 303 -0.17 -0.39 -2.24
N HIS A 304 0.79 0.46 -1.85
CA HIS A 304 0.62 1.43 -0.75
C HIS A 304 -0.04 0.83 0.51
N GLY A 305 -1.10 1.41 1.05
CA GLY A 305 -1.81 0.88 2.23
C GLY A 305 -2.73 -0.30 1.94
N MET A 306 -2.67 -0.88 0.74
CA MET A 306 -3.51 -2.01 0.31
C MET A 306 -5.02 -1.73 0.34
N SER A 307 -5.46 -0.46 0.27
CA SER A 307 -6.90 -0.12 0.22
C SER A 307 -7.62 -0.81 -0.94
N ARG A 308 -6.96 -0.94 -2.09
CA ARG A 308 -7.45 -1.63 -3.29
C ARG A 308 -6.89 -3.04 -3.43
N THR A 309 -5.56 -3.18 -3.48
CA THR A 309 -4.91 -4.49 -3.71
C THR A 309 -5.16 -5.48 -2.56
N GLY A 310 -5.40 -4.98 -1.35
CA GLY A 310 -5.75 -5.79 -0.20
C GLY A 310 -7.19 -6.30 -0.18
N THR A 311 -8.01 -5.99 -1.19
CA THR A 311 -9.33 -6.60 -1.39
C THR A 311 -9.28 -7.80 -2.35
N LEU A 312 -8.14 -8.05 -3.00
CA LEU A 312 -7.97 -9.08 -4.00
C LEU A 312 -7.14 -10.23 -3.42
N GLY A 313 -7.80 -11.33 -3.07
CA GLY A 313 -7.15 -12.50 -2.45
C GLY A 313 -6.01 -13.10 -3.30
N GLN A 314 -6.07 -12.97 -4.64
CA GLN A 314 -5.01 -13.46 -5.53
C GLN A 314 -3.67 -12.74 -5.31
N LEU A 315 -3.69 -11.47 -4.86
CA LEU A 315 -2.48 -10.67 -4.61
C LEU A 315 -1.77 -11.05 -3.29
N PHE A 316 -2.36 -11.97 -2.51
CA PHE A 316 -1.74 -12.57 -1.32
C PHE A 316 -1.04 -13.90 -1.62
N GLY A 317 -0.96 -14.32 -2.89
CA GLY A 317 -0.38 -15.61 -3.28
C GLY A 317 1.12 -15.74 -3.01
N HIS A 318 1.91 -14.66 -3.19
CA HIS A 318 3.36 -14.70 -2.96
C HIS A 318 3.74 -14.42 -1.51
N VAL A 319 3.13 -13.41 -0.89
CA VAL A 319 3.29 -13.10 0.54
C VAL A 319 1.90 -12.95 1.14
N SER A 320 1.48 -13.98 1.88
CA SER A 320 0.12 -14.09 2.38
C SER A 320 -0.12 -13.35 3.69
N GLU A 321 0.90 -13.22 4.53
CA GLU A 321 0.78 -12.69 5.89
C GLU A 321 1.99 -11.78 6.21
N PRO A 322 1.85 -10.84 7.17
CA PRO A 322 2.97 -10.04 7.66
C PRO A 322 4.04 -10.90 8.34
N CYS A 323 5.31 -10.55 8.12
CA CYS A 323 6.45 -11.09 8.86
C CYS A 323 7.53 -10.01 8.99
N VAL A 324 8.48 -10.23 9.90
CA VAL A 324 9.76 -9.51 9.93
C VAL A 324 10.85 -10.43 9.42
N GLN A 325 11.56 -9.99 8.38
CA GLN A 325 12.69 -10.70 7.82
C GLN A 325 13.97 -10.36 8.59
N LEU A 326 14.71 -11.40 8.98
CA LEU A 326 15.93 -11.32 9.77
C LEU A 326 17.00 -12.23 9.18
N HIS A 327 18.27 -11.87 9.38
CA HIS A 327 19.36 -12.75 9.00
C HIS A 327 19.31 -14.05 9.84
N PRO A 328 19.52 -15.25 9.25
CA PRO A 328 19.45 -16.52 9.98
C PRO A 328 20.38 -16.60 11.20
N GLN A 329 21.52 -15.93 11.16
CA GLN A 329 22.44 -15.87 12.30
C GLN A 329 21.87 -15.04 13.46
N ASP A 330 21.18 -13.93 13.19
CA ASP A 330 20.53 -13.12 14.22
C ASP A 330 19.40 -13.89 14.90
N MET A 331 18.67 -14.71 14.12
CA MET A 331 17.65 -15.62 14.64
C MET A 331 18.25 -16.68 15.55
N ARG A 332 19.33 -17.37 15.12
CA ARG A 332 20.03 -18.38 15.95
C ARG A 332 20.55 -17.79 17.26
N GLN A 333 21.20 -16.63 17.21
CA GLN A 333 21.70 -15.95 18.42
C GLN A 333 20.58 -15.59 19.42
N ARG A 334 19.35 -15.42 18.93
CA ARG A 334 18.17 -15.10 19.73
C ARG A 334 17.25 -16.31 19.97
N GLN A 335 17.68 -17.50 19.57
CA GLN A 335 16.92 -18.74 19.68
C GLN A 335 15.53 -18.65 19.03
N LEU A 336 15.43 -17.90 17.93
CA LEU A 336 14.22 -17.74 17.14
C LEU A 336 14.17 -18.79 16.02
N LYS A 337 13.00 -19.40 15.83
CA LYS A 337 12.67 -20.27 14.69
C LYS A 337 11.80 -19.52 13.68
N GLU A 338 11.71 -20.06 12.47
CA GLU A 338 10.76 -19.59 11.46
C GLU A 338 9.34 -19.64 12.02
N GLY A 339 8.60 -18.54 11.92
CA GLY A 339 7.22 -18.44 12.40
C GLY A 339 7.08 -18.08 13.88
N ASP A 340 8.16 -18.05 14.67
CA ASP A 340 8.08 -17.57 16.06
C ASP A 340 7.61 -16.11 16.08
N LEU A 341 6.62 -15.81 16.94
CA LEU A 341 6.18 -14.44 17.14
C LEU A 341 7.26 -13.64 17.88
N VAL A 342 7.50 -12.42 17.44
CA VAL A 342 8.45 -11.49 18.06
C VAL A 342 7.81 -10.12 18.28
N HIS A 343 8.12 -9.52 19.42
CA HIS A 343 7.93 -8.09 19.63
C HIS A 343 8.98 -7.33 18.83
N LEU A 344 8.52 -6.55 17.86
CA LEU A 344 9.31 -5.58 17.13
C LEU A 344 9.02 -4.21 17.72
N THR A 345 9.94 -3.66 18.51
CA THR A 345 9.69 -2.47 19.33
C THR A 345 10.68 -1.35 19.02
N SER A 346 10.19 -0.14 18.79
CA SER A 346 11.00 1.10 18.76
C SER A 346 10.75 1.95 20.01
N VAL A 347 11.28 3.16 20.06
CA VAL A 347 10.95 4.13 21.12
C VAL A 347 9.48 4.61 21.07
N ARG A 348 8.81 4.47 19.91
CA ARG A 348 7.45 4.99 19.68
C ARG A 348 6.36 3.95 19.92
N GLY A 349 6.66 2.68 19.72
CA GLY A 349 5.64 1.64 19.81
C GLY A 349 6.20 0.25 19.57
N SER A 350 5.30 -0.74 19.57
CA SER A 350 5.61 -2.13 19.30
C SER A 350 4.56 -2.74 18.40
N VAL A 351 4.95 -3.70 17.59
CA VAL A 351 4.05 -4.65 16.92
C VAL A 351 4.49 -6.07 17.23
N LEU A 352 3.59 -7.04 17.08
CA LEU A 352 3.92 -8.46 17.11
C LEU A 352 3.83 -9.01 15.70
N VAL A 353 4.83 -9.76 15.27
CA VAL A 353 4.87 -10.39 13.94
C VAL A 353 5.67 -11.68 13.98
N PRO A 354 5.38 -12.65 13.09
CA PRO A 354 6.23 -13.81 12.88
C PRO A 354 7.62 -13.41 12.36
N ALA A 355 8.66 -14.08 12.84
CA ALA A 355 10.02 -13.97 12.31
C ALA A 355 10.19 -14.88 11.08
N GLN A 356 10.87 -14.35 10.05
CA GLN A 356 11.24 -15.08 8.84
C GLN A 356 12.73 -14.95 8.57
N ALA A 357 13.40 -16.06 8.29
CA ALA A 357 14.79 -16.08 7.89
C ALA A 357 14.98 -15.55 6.46
N SER A 358 15.91 -14.62 6.27
CA SER A 358 16.28 -14.10 4.96
C SER A 358 17.76 -13.75 4.88
N LEU A 359 18.45 -14.27 3.88
CA LEU A 359 19.84 -13.90 3.56
C LEU A 359 19.94 -12.57 2.79
N GLU A 360 18.80 -12.02 2.34
CA GLU A 360 18.74 -10.71 1.66
C GLU A 360 18.86 -9.54 2.66
N VAL A 361 18.75 -9.83 3.96
CA VAL A 361 18.86 -8.86 5.04
C VAL A 361 20.21 -9.04 5.75
N GLY A 362 20.97 -7.96 5.92
CA GLY A 362 22.26 -8.01 6.60
C GLY A 362 22.14 -8.28 8.11
N LEU A 363 23.27 -8.61 8.74
CA LEU A 363 23.34 -8.74 10.20
C LEU A 363 22.91 -7.44 10.89
N ASN A 364 22.15 -7.58 11.98
CA ASN A 364 21.55 -6.50 12.75
C ASN A 364 20.67 -5.54 11.91
N GLN A 365 20.13 -6.03 10.79
CA GLN A 365 19.10 -5.37 10.02
C GLN A 365 17.81 -6.19 10.11
N ALA A 366 16.69 -5.51 9.91
CA ALA A 366 15.38 -6.12 9.82
C ALA A 366 14.62 -5.50 8.66
N PHE A 367 13.80 -6.29 7.98
CA PHE A 367 12.91 -5.80 6.93
C PHE A 367 11.47 -6.17 7.23
N MET A 368 10.56 -5.21 7.02
CA MET A 368 9.12 -5.46 7.05
C MET A 368 8.44 -4.56 6.02
N ALA A 369 7.51 -5.12 5.25
CA ALA A 369 6.86 -4.34 4.22
C ALA A 369 5.90 -3.29 4.82
N MET A 370 5.89 -2.08 4.24
CA MET A 370 5.09 -0.94 4.72
C MET A 370 3.57 -1.13 4.59
N HIS A 371 3.15 -2.15 3.85
CA HIS A 371 1.76 -2.44 3.51
C HIS A 371 0.94 -2.86 4.73
N TRP A 372 1.59 -3.46 5.73
CA TRP A 372 0.93 -4.05 6.89
C TRP A 372 0.49 -2.98 7.88
N GLY A 373 -0.70 -2.43 7.62
CA GLY A 373 -1.50 -1.57 8.50
C GLY A 373 -2.43 -2.36 9.42
N GLU A 374 -3.17 -1.65 10.28
CA GLU A 374 -4.16 -2.25 11.19
C GLU A 374 -5.31 -2.96 10.47
N GLU A 375 -5.45 -2.70 9.17
CA GLU A 375 -6.41 -3.35 8.29
C GLU A 375 -6.08 -4.83 8.03
N PHE A 376 -4.86 -5.27 8.35
CA PHE A 376 -4.36 -6.63 8.10
C PHE A 376 -3.56 -7.21 9.26
N LEU A 377 -2.90 -6.36 10.06
CA LEU A 377 -2.06 -6.72 11.21
C LEU A 377 -2.48 -5.89 12.41
N SER A 378 -2.89 -6.53 13.50
CA SER A 378 -3.25 -5.82 14.72
C SER A 378 -3.06 -6.72 15.93
N GLY A 379 -3.65 -6.32 17.06
CA GLY A 379 -3.54 -6.97 18.35
C GLY A 379 -3.78 -5.94 19.45
N GLN A 380 -3.43 -6.29 20.67
CA GLN A 380 -3.54 -5.45 21.84
C GLN A 380 -2.18 -5.34 22.53
N SER A 381 -1.83 -4.14 22.95
CA SER A 381 -0.69 -3.94 23.83
C SER A 381 -1.02 -4.40 25.25
N THR A 382 0.01 -4.54 26.09
CA THR A 382 -0.15 -4.81 27.53
C THR A 382 -0.95 -3.73 28.29
N LYS A 383 -1.16 -2.56 27.68
CA LYS A 383 -1.98 -1.47 28.23
C LYS A 383 -3.43 -1.48 27.74
N GLY A 384 -3.81 -2.47 26.93
CA GLY A 384 -5.16 -2.54 26.35
C GLY A 384 -5.34 -1.74 25.06
N GLU A 385 -4.30 -1.03 24.59
CA GLU A 385 -4.37 -0.21 23.36
C GLU A 385 -4.22 -1.09 22.12
N ARG A 386 -5.02 -0.82 21.07
CA ARG A 386 -4.94 -1.52 19.79
C ARG A 386 -3.57 -1.30 19.13
N LEU A 387 -2.90 -2.37 18.73
CA LEU A 387 -1.69 -2.31 17.95
C LEU A 387 -2.02 -1.88 16.51
N ALA A 388 -1.31 -0.87 16.05
CA ALA A 388 -1.41 -0.39 14.67
C ALA A 388 -0.45 -1.15 13.75
N GLY A 389 -0.07 -0.55 12.62
CA GLY A 389 0.79 -1.17 11.63
C GLY A 389 2.28 -0.90 11.84
N VAL A 390 3.09 -1.32 10.87
CA VAL A 390 4.55 -1.12 10.87
C VAL A 390 4.98 0.34 11.03
N ASN A 391 4.18 1.30 10.54
CA ASN A 391 4.47 2.73 10.67
C ASN A 391 4.24 3.29 12.09
N ALA A 392 3.68 2.52 13.02
CA ALA A 392 3.71 2.87 14.44
C ALA A 392 5.15 2.87 14.99
N LEU A 393 6.05 2.12 14.36
CA LEU A 393 7.45 2.05 14.75
C LEU A 393 8.27 3.23 14.23
N THR A 394 7.84 3.86 13.13
CA THR A 394 8.66 4.78 12.34
C THR A 394 8.63 6.22 12.86
N SER A 395 9.72 6.96 12.62
CA SER A 395 9.91 8.31 13.14
C SER A 395 9.30 9.38 12.24
N SER A 396 8.76 10.44 12.85
CA SER A 396 8.33 11.66 12.16
C SER A 396 9.49 12.58 11.77
N ILE A 397 10.74 12.26 12.11
CA ILE A 397 11.90 13.03 11.67
C ILE A 397 11.97 13.02 10.14
N PHE A 398 12.12 14.21 9.56
CA PHE A 398 12.08 14.42 8.11
C PHE A 398 13.28 15.21 7.61
N CYS A 399 13.48 15.18 6.29
CA CYS A 399 14.49 16.01 5.62
C CYS A 399 14.10 17.50 5.69
N PRO A 400 14.99 18.41 6.12
CA PRO A 400 14.65 19.82 6.30
C PRO A 400 14.16 20.48 5.01
N ASP A 401 14.72 20.12 3.85
CA ASP A 401 14.33 20.72 2.56
C ASP A 401 13.04 20.12 2.01
N ALA A 402 12.97 18.80 1.89
CA ALA A 402 11.84 18.11 1.24
C ALA A 402 10.67 17.81 2.17
N LYS A 403 10.88 17.94 3.49
CA LYS A 403 9.92 17.58 4.55
C LYS A 403 9.42 16.13 4.48
N GLN A 404 10.20 15.25 3.83
CA GLN A 404 9.91 13.83 3.69
C GLN A 404 10.50 13.02 4.87
N PRO A 405 9.72 12.16 5.53
CA PRO A 405 10.14 11.42 6.72
C PRO A 405 11.20 10.32 6.47
N GLU A 406 11.88 9.89 7.53
CA GLU A 406 12.89 8.82 7.54
C GLU A 406 12.31 7.40 7.63
N PHE A 407 11.49 6.98 6.66
CA PHE A 407 10.91 5.63 6.65
C PHE A 407 11.90 4.47 6.46
N LYS A 408 13.10 4.74 5.92
CA LYS A 408 14.08 3.72 5.53
C LYS A 408 15.05 3.37 6.67
N HIS A 409 14.80 3.89 7.86
CA HIS A 409 15.57 3.55 9.06
C HIS A 409 14.72 3.75 10.31
N THR A 410 14.75 2.79 11.21
CA THR A 410 14.16 2.90 12.55
C THR A 410 14.96 2.00 13.48
N ALA A 411 15.41 2.51 14.63
CA ALA A 411 16.11 1.68 15.59
C ALA A 411 15.09 0.81 16.34
N VAL A 412 15.27 -0.51 16.31
CA VAL A 412 14.34 -1.46 16.94
C VAL A 412 15.07 -2.49 17.81
N LYS A 413 14.34 -3.02 18.79
CA LYS A 413 14.67 -4.26 19.48
C LYS A 413 13.72 -5.36 19.05
N ILE A 414 14.23 -6.59 19.09
CA ILE A 414 13.51 -7.79 18.69
C ILE A 414 13.61 -8.77 19.84
N VAL A 415 12.45 -9.16 20.38
CA VAL A 415 12.35 -10.07 21.53
C VAL A 415 11.28 -11.12 21.21
N LYS A 416 11.55 -12.39 21.51
CA LYS A 416 10.57 -13.47 21.33
C LYS A 416 9.31 -13.20 22.16
N ALA A 417 8.16 -13.43 21.57
CA ALA A 417 6.86 -13.37 22.23
C ALA A 417 6.35 -14.80 22.43
N GLU A 418 6.32 -15.26 23.69
CA GLU A 418 5.78 -16.58 24.02
C GLU A 418 4.25 -16.50 24.08
N MET A 419 3.60 -17.07 23.08
CA MET A 419 2.14 -17.08 22.94
C MET A 419 1.63 -18.53 22.99
N PRO A 420 1.32 -19.07 24.18
CA PRO A 420 0.99 -20.48 24.34
C PRO A 420 -0.36 -20.82 23.72
N TRP A 421 -1.27 -19.86 23.57
CA TRP A 421 -2.53 -20.06 22.86
C TRP A 421 -2.48 -19.39 21.49
N GLN A 422 -2.68 -20.20 20.44
CA GLN A 422 -2.72 -19.74 19.06
C GLN A 422 -3.99 -20.20 18.37
N MET A 423 -4.37 -19.49 17.31
CA MET A 423 -5.49 -19.84 16.46
C MET A 423 -5.20 -19.57 15.00
N LEU A 424 -5.68 -20.46 14.14
CA LEU A 424 -5.79 -20.27 12.70
C LEU A 424 -7.17 -20.71 12.24
N ALA A 425 -7.91 -19.82 11.60
CA ALA A 425 -9.17 -20.11 10.93
C ALA A 425 -9.10 -19.71 9.47
N VAL A 426 -9.52 -20.60 8.57
CA VAL A 426 -9.46 -20.38 7.12
C VAL A 426 -10.73 -20.91 6.50
N ALA A 427 -11.45 -20.10 5.74
CA ALA A 427 -12.69 -20.52 5.09
C ALA A 427 -12.85 -19.91 3.70
N TRP A 428 -13.36 -20.70 2.77
CA TRP A 428 -13.95 -20.22 1.53
C TRP A 428 -15.30 -19.60 1.84
N LEU A 429 -15.56 -18.41 1.30
CA LEU A 429 -16.82 -17.69 1.47
C LEU A 429 -17.34 -17.23 0.10
N PRO A 430 -18.65 -17.03 -0.07
CA PRO A 430 -19.16 -16.32 -1.24
C PRO A 430 -18.51 -14.94 -1.33
N ASP A 431 -18.11 -14.49 -2.52
CA ASP A 431 -17.34 -13.25 -2.70
C ASP A 431 -18.00 -12.04 -2.05
N ALA A 432 -19.31 -11.88 -2.24
CA ALA A 432 -20.11 -10.81 -1.62
C ALA A 432 -20.10 -10.82 -0.09
N GLN A 433 -19.87 -11.98 0.53
CA GLN A 433 -19.85 -12.15 1.99
C GLN A 433 -18.41 -12.17 2.55
N SER A 434 -17.42 -12.51 1.74
CA SER A 434 -16.01 -12.57 2.14
C SER A 434 -15.50 -11.24 2.68
N MET A 435 -15.84 -10.13 2.02
CA MET A 435 -15.43 -8.78 2.40
C MET A 435 -16.13 -8.33 3.69
N THR A 436 -17.42 -8.63 3.83
CA THR A 436 -18.19 -8.34 5.06
C THR A 436 -17.67 -9.13 6.24
N ALA A 437 -17.41 -10.43 6.07
CA ALA A 437 -16.81 -11.28 7.10
C ALA A 437 -15.44 -10.75 7.53
N ARG A 438 -14.58 -10.38 6.57
CA ARG A 438 -13.27 -9.77 6.84
C ARG A 438 -13.42 -8.46 7.62
N ALA A 439 -14.34 -7.57 7.24
CA ALA A 439 -14.58 -6.31 7.95
C ALA A 439 -15.00 -6.56 9.42
N SER A 440 -15.92 -7.50 9.66
CA SER A 440 -16.34 -7.88 11.01
C SER A 440 -15.20 -8.51 11.82
N LEU A 441 -14.43 -9.43 11.22
CA LEU A 441 -13.28 -10.07 11.86
C LEU A 441 -12.18 -9.07 12.23
N ARG A 442 -11.96 -8.03 11.40
CA ARG A 442 -11.01 -6.96 11.71
C ARG A 442 -11.36 -6.20 12.99
N GLY A 443 -12.65 -6.03 13.28
CA GLY A 443 -13.13 -5.45 14.53
C GLY A 443 -12.72 -6.29 15.75
N LEU A 444 -12.62 -7.61 15.59
CA LEU A 444 -12.27 -8.55 16.66
C LEU A 444 -10.75 -8.65 16.91
N MET A 445 -9.91 -8.16 16.00
CA MET A 445 -8.44 -8.31 16.11
C MET A 445 -7.85 -7.68 17.37
N ALA A 446 -8.45 -6.61 17.92
CA ALA A 446 -7.98 -5.95 19.14
C ALA A 446 -8.27 -6.73 20.43
N GLN A 447 -8.92 -7.90 20.35
CA GLN A 447 -9.19 -8.79 21.47
C GLN A 447 -8.08 -9.86 21.66
N PHE A 448 -7.04 -9.80 20.83
CA PHE A 448 -5.91 -10.71 20.82
C PHE A 448 -4.61 -9.93 21.00
N ASP A 449 -3.57 -10.53 21.57
CA ASP A 449 -2.24 -9.91 21.63
C ASP A 449 -1.60 -9.76 20.24
N TYR A 450 -1.91 -10.70 19.35
CA TYR A 450 -1.57 -10.68 17.93
C TYR A 450 -2.74 -11.18 17.10
N ALA A 451 -3.05 -10.51 15.99
CA ALA A 451 -3.98 -11.01 15.00
C ALA A 451 -3.63 -10.53 13.58
N THR A 452 -3.93 -11.38 12.60
CA THR A 452 -3.96 -11.05 11.18
C THR A 452 -5.28 -11.47 10.55
N CYS A 453 -5.76 -10.68 9.60
CA CYS A 453 -6.95 -11.00 8.83
C CYS A 453 -6.71 -10.63 7.36
N VAL A 454 -6.52 -11.63 6.52
CA VAL A 454 -6.13 -11.46 5.12
C VAL A 454 -7.07 -12.24 4.19
N PRO A 455 -7.41 -11.71 3.02
CA PRO A 455 -8.11 -12.49 2.03
C PRO A 455 -7.14 -13.49 1.37
N PHE A 456 -7.69 -14.55 0.81
CA PHE A 456 -7.01 -15.42 -0.15
C PHE A 456 -8.00 -15.77 -1.28
N ALA A 457 -7.50 -16.27 -2.39
CA ALA A 457 -8.34 -16.66 -3.51
C ALA A 457 -7.93 -18.03 -4.06
N SER A 458 -8.88 -18.69 -4.74
CA SER A 458 -8.55 -19.84 -5.59
C SER A 458 -7.73 -19.36 -6.79
N ALA A 459 -6.97 -20.27 -7.37
CA ALA A 459 -6.23 -19.98 -8.58
C ALA A 459 -7.20 -19.72 -9.76
N ALA A 460 -6.91 -18.73 -10.61
CA ALA A 460 -7.83 -18.23 -11.66
C ALA A 460 -8.35 -19.30 -12.64
N ASN A 461 -7.63 -20.42 -12.81
CA ASN A 461 -8.01 -21.54 -13.68
C ASN A 461 -8.58 -22.75 -12.91
N SER A 462 -9.08 -22.55 -11.69
CA SER A 462 -9.74 -23.65 -10.98
C SER A 462 -11.02 -24.06 -11.73
N ARG A 463 -11.24 -25.37 -11.93
CA ARG A 463 -12.50 -25.92 -12.48
C ARG A 463 -13.75 -25.51 -11.67
N LEU A 464 -13.57 -24.84 -10.53
CA LEU A 464 -14.57 -24.50 -9.53
C LEU A 464 -14.92 -22.99 -9.51
N GLY A 465 -14.39 -22.19 -10.45
CA GLY A 465 -14.53 -20.73 -10.50
C GLY A 465 -13.54 -19.99 -9.58
N GLU A 466 -13.45 -18.67 -9.74
CA GLU A 466 -12.79 -17.82 -8.75
C GLU A 466 -13.59 -17.86 -7.44
N ARG A 467 -12.90 -18.07 -6.32
CA ARG A 467 -13.48 -18.08 -4.98
C ARG A 467 -12.65 -17.20 -4.06
N GLY A 468 -13.29 -16.30 -3.34
CA GLY A 468 -12.71 -15.58 -2.22
C GLY A 468 -12.74 -16.39 -0.93
N GLY A 469 -11.71 -16.22 -0.11
CA GLY A 469 -11.66 -16.78 1.23
C GLY A 469 -11.03 -15.81 2.22
N VAL A 470 -11.23 -16.07 3.50
CA VAL A 470 -10.62 -15.29 4.59
C VAL A 470 -9.77 -16.20 5.45
N LEU A 471 -8.54 -15.75 5.72
CA LEU A 471 -7.63 -16.33 6.70
C LEU A 471 -7.56 -15.39 7.89
N PHE A 472 -7.89 -15.91 9.07
CA PHE A 472 -7.81 -15.21 10.34
C PHE A 472 -6.87 -15.96 11.27
N ARG A 473 -5.76 -15.34 11.65
CA ARG A 473 -4.80 -15.89 12.60
C ARG A 473 -4.78 -15.01 13.83
N ALA A 474 -4.66 -15.63 15.00
CA ALA A 474 -4.50 -14.88 16.22
C ALA A 474 -3.68 -15.64 17.26
N ALA A 475 -3.16 -14.92 18.24
CA ALA A 475 -2.45 -15.50 19.36
C ALA A 475 -2.70 -14.67 20.62
N ARG A 476 -2.72 -15.34 21.78
CA ARG A 476 -2.83 -14.69 23.09
C ARG A 476 -2.03 -15.42 24.16
N GLN A 477 -1.85 -14.72 25.28
CA GLN A 477 -1.33 -15.33 26.51
C GLN A 477 -2.29 -16.40 27.06
N ASP A 478 -3.59 -16.11 27.09
CA ASP A 478 -4.61 -16.99 27.66
C ASP A 478 -5.70 -17.32 26.61
N ALA A 479 -6.31 -18.51 26.71
CA ALA A 479 -7.42 -18.88 25.84
C ALA A 479 -8.62 -17.92 26.02
N PRO A 480 -9.26 -17.43 24.92
CA PRO A 480 -10.43 -16.58 25.01
C PRO A 480 -11.65 -17.32 25.54
N ALA A 481 -12.62 -16.55 26.04
CA ALA A 481 -13.91 -17.09 26.43
C ALA A 481 -14.59 -17.78 25.23
N HIS A 482 -15.30 -18.89 25.49
CA HIS A 482 -15.81 -19.76 24.44
C HIS A 482 -16.73 -19.05 23.43
N GLY A 483 -17.65 -18.20 23.91
CA GLY A 483 -18.57 -17.46 23.05
C GLY A 483 -17.87 -16.56 22.02
N PHE A 484 -16.60 -16.20 22.25
CA PHE A 484 -15.80 -15.44 21.31
C PHE A 484 -15.36 -16.29 20.09
N LEU A 485 -15.00 -17.55 20.31
CA LEU A 485 -14.62 -18.46 19.22
C LEU A 485 -15.84 -18.79 18.33
N GLU A 486 -17.01 -18.96 18.94
CA GLU A 486 -18.28 -19.15 18.23
C GLU A 486 -18.64 -17.95 17.34
N GLN A 487 -18.32 -16.72 17.77
CA GLN A 487 -18.52 -15.53 16.95
C GLN A 487 -17.68 -15.60 15.66
N ILE A 488 -16.42 -16.03 15.77
CA ILE A 488 -15.51 -16.19 14.63
C ILE A 488 -16.00 -17.33 13.71
N GLU A 489 -16.47 -18.44 14.28
CA GLU A 489 -17.12 -19.51 13.51
C GLU A 489 -18.34 -19.01 12.73
N LYS A 490 -19.17 -18.17 13.34
CA LYS A 490 -20.34 -17.59 12.68
C LYS A 490 -19.94 -16.74 11.49
N LEU A 491 -18.96 -15.84 11.68
CA LEU A 491 -18.45 -14.98 10.62
C LEU A 491 -17.79 -15.76 9.46
N LEU A 492 -17.14 -16.88 9.76
CA LEU A 492 -16.53 -17.77 8.77
C LEU A 492 -17.45 -18.90 8.28
N GLN A 493 -18.73 -18.88 8.68
CA GLN A 493 -19.72 -19.90 8.33
C GLN A 493 -19.29 -21.34 8.65
N LEU A 494 -18.65 -21.53 9.80
CA LEU A 494 -18.22 -22.83 10.32
C LEU A 494 -19.20 -23.40 11.36
N HIS A 495 -20.33 -22.75 11.59
CA HIS A 495 -21.31 -23.10 12.63
C HIS A 495 -22.46 -24.03 12.14
N GLY A 496 -22.39 -24.53 10.90
CA GLY A 496 -23.43 -25.38 10.30
C GLY A 496 -23.45 -26.85 10.79
N PRO A 497 -24.49 -27.62 10.39
CA PRO A 497 -24.60 -29.06 10.67
C PRO A 497 -23.57 -29.91 9.90
N ASP A 498 -23.01 -29.36 8.83
CA ASP A 498 -21.96 -29.92 7.97
C ASP A 498 -20.54 -29.73 8.54
N ALA A 499 -20.43 -29.25 9.79
CA ALA A 499 -19.16 -29.02 10.47
C ALA A 499 -18.94 -29.98 11.64
N LEU A 500 -17.77 -30.61 11.62
CA LEU A 500 -17.24 -31.44 12.70
C LEU A 500 -16.63 -30.52 13.76
N ARG A 501 -16.86 -30.80 15.05
CA ARG A 501 -16.35 -29.98 16.17
C ARG A 501 -15.71 -30.83 17.26
N TYR A 502 -14.64 -30.30 17.84
CA TYR A 502 -14.02 -30.80 19.05
C TYR A 502 -13.56 -29.65 19.93
N THR A 503 -13.93 -29.68 21.20
CA THR A 503 -13.58 -28.65 22.17
C THR A 503 -13.09 -29.32 23.45
N ASP A 504 -11.93 -28.90 23.94
CA ASP A 504 -11.39 -29.27 25.25
C ASP A 504 -11.00 -27.99 25.98
N HIS A 505 -11.88 -27.55 26.88
CA HIS A 505 -11.70 -26.34 27.66
C HIS A 505 -10.49 -26.40 28.59
N LYS A 506 -10.13 -27.57 29.12
CA LYS A 506 -9.00 -27.72 30.03
C LYS A 506 -7.67 -27.53 29.30
N ARG A 507 -7.61 -27.93 28.03
CA ARG A 507 -6.44 -27.78 27.17
C ARG A 507 -6.50 -26.56 26.24
N GLY A 508 -7.53 -25.72 26.38
CA GLY A 508 -7.77 -24.57 25.50
C GLY A 508 -7.93 -24.91 24.02
N GLN A 509 -8.30 -26.16 23.71
CA GLN A 509 -8.42 -26.65 22.33
C GLN A 509 -9.82 -26.38 21.80
N HIS A 510 -9.89 -25.87 20.58
CA HIS A 510 -11.14 -25.71 19.85
C HIS A 510 -10.90 -25.92 18.36
N ARG A 511 -11.56 -26.93 17.79
CA ARG A 511 -11.32 -27.37 16.42
C ARG A 511 -12.63 -27.54 15.68
N VAL A 512 -12.68 -26.97 14.49
CA VAL A 512 -13.85 -27.03 13.61
C VAL A 512 -13.38 -27.35 12.20
N ALA A 513 -14.06 -28.26 11.51
CA ALA A 513 -13.82 -28.56 10.10
C ALA A 513 -15.16 -28.71 9.39
N ARG A 514 -15.43 -27.82 8.41
CA ARG A 514 -16.66 -27.83 7.62
C ARG A 514 -16.44 -28.55 6.31
N LEU A 515 -17.17 -29.64 6.10
CA LEU A 515 -17.09 -30.46 4.89
C LEU A 515 -18.29 -30.15 4.00
N VAL A 516 -18.06 -30.10 2.69
CA VAL A 516 -19.13 -29.91 1.71
C VAL A 516 -19.03 -30.99 0.64
N GLU A 517 -20.18 -31.58 0.32
CA GLU A 517 -20.29 -32.46 -0.83
C GLU A 517 -20.28 -31.64 -2.12
N ARG A 518 -19.50 -32.10 -3.09
CA ARG A 518 -19.48 -31.63 -4.48
C ARG A 518 -19.76 -32.84 -5.35
N GLU A 519 -20.18 -32.60 -6.60
CA GLU A 519 -20.62 -33.63 -7.55
C GLU A 519 -19.71 -34.87 -7.64
N THR A 520 -18.40 -34.70 -7.40
CA THR A 520 -17.40 -35.77 -7.55
C THR A 520 -16.65 -36.14 -6.27
N GLN A 521 -16.75 -35.35 -5.19
CA GLN A 521 -15.99 -35.57 -3.96
C GLN A 521 -16.46 -34.67 -2.80
N THR A 522 -16.24 -35.12 -1.57
CA THR A 522 -16.32 -34.28 -0.37
C THR A 522 -15.03 -33.48 -0.21
N VAL A 523 -15.12 -32.17 -0.04
CA VAL A 523 -13.98 -31.26 0.16
C VAL A 523 -14.13 -30.44 1.42
N LEU A 524 -13.02 -29.94 1.94
CA LEU A 524 -13.01 -28.99 3.06
C LEU A 524 -13.44 -27.61 2.54
N ALA A 525 -14.46 -27.00 3.17
CA ALA A 525 -14.90 -25.64 2.88
C ALA A 525 -14.26 -24.60 3.81
N GLY A 526 -13.89 -25.02 5.01
CA GLY A 526 -13.15 -24.21 5.96
C GLY A 526 -12.86 -24.94 7.26
N PHE A 527 -11.97 -24.38 8.07
CA PHE A 527 -11.57 -24.93 9.34
C PHE A 527 -11.18 -23.85 10.35
N MET A 528 -11.16 -24.23 11.62
CA MET A 528 -10.58 -23.46 12.72
C MET A 528 -9.76 -24.40 13.60
N LEU A 529 -8.53 -24.02 13.92
CA LEU A 529 -7.66 -24.65 14.90
C LEU A 529 -7.36 -23.61 15.98
N ALA A 530 -7.71 -23.87 17.22
CA ALA A 530 -7.42 -23.01 18.37
C ALA A 530 -6.79 -23.84 19.49
N GLY A 531 -5.80 -23.28 20.19
CA GLY A 531 -4.90 -23.99 21.09
C GLY A 531 -3.70 -24.54 20.33
N ASP A 532 -3.76 -25.80 19.89
CA ASP A 532 -2.72 -26.41 19.05
C ASP A 532 -3.00 -26.11 17.57
N THR A 533 -2.07 -25.43 16.92
CA THR A 533 -2.15 -25.07 15.50
C THR A 533 -1.17 -25.88 14.64
N SER A 534 -0.56 -26.93 15.19
CA SER A 534 0.48 -27.73 14.52
C SER A 534 0.01 -28.34 13.18
N ALA A 535 -1.28 -28.63 13.07
CA ALA A 535 -1.92 -29.15 11.86
C ALA A 535 -2.10 -28.13 10.72
N GLN A 536 -1.76 -26.85 10.94
CA GLN A 536 -2.03 -25.77 10.01
C GLN A 536 -1.51 -26.01 8.59
N SER A 537 -0.31 -26.58 8.44
CA SER A 537 0.35 -26.72 7.13
C SER A 537 -0.46 -27.61 6.21
N TRP A 538 -0.76 -28.84 6.66
CA TRP A 538 -1.40 -29.85 5.83
C TRP A 538 -2.91 -29.60 5.66
N ILE A 539 -3.61 -29.08 6.67
CA ILE A 539 -5.04 -28.72 6.55
C ILE A 539 -5.21 -27.53 5.60
N THR A 540 -4.32 -26.54 5.65
CA THR A 540 -4.38 -25.40 4.71
C THR A 540 -4.21 -25.86 3.26
N THR A 541 -3.27 -26.79 3.00
CA THR A 541 -3.10 -27.40 1.67
C THR A 541 -4.37 -28.13 1.23
N LEU A 542 -4.94 -28.99 2.10
CA LEU A 542 -6.19 -29.71 1.82
C LEU A 542 -7.34 -28.77 1.42
N LEU A 543 -7.50 -27.67 2.16
CA LEU A 543 -8.51 -26.63 1.89
C LEU A 543 -8.25 -25.88 0.57
N LYS A 544 -7.05 -25.31 0.42
CA LYS A 544 -6.75 -24.39 -0.68
C LYS A 544 -6.71 -25.11 -2.04
N GLU A 545 -6.24 -26.35 -2.05
CA GLU A 545 -6.15 -27.15 -3.29
C GLU A 545 -7.42 -27.95 -3.60
N SER A 546 -8.45 -27.87 -2.73
CA SER A 546 -9.71 -28.59 -2.86
C SER A 546 -9.51 -30.11 -3.04
N LEU A 547 -8.63 -30.68 -2.22
CA LEU A 547 -8.33 -32.12 -2.23
C LEU A 547 -9.48 -32.93 -1.58
N PRO A 548 -9.63 -34.22 -1.94
CA PRO A 548 -10.63 -35.08 -1.32
C PRO A 548 -10.44 -35.16 0.20
N ALA A 549 -11.47 -34.80 0.95
CA ALA A 549 -11.46 -34.77 2.41
C ALA A 549 -12.24 -35.93 3.07
N HIS A 550 -12.98 -36.72 2.29
CA HIS A 550 -13.78 -37.86 2.76
C HIS A 550 -12.96 -38.82 3.67
N ALA A 551 -11.75 -39.19 3.24
CA ALA A 551 -10.92 -40.18 3.94
C ALA A 551 -10.42 -39.68 5.31
N TYR A 552 -10.44 -38.37 5.57
CA TYR A 552 -10.01 -37.81 6.84
C TYR A 552 -11.12 -37.90 7.89
N GLY A 553 -12.37 -37.58 7.53
CA GLY A 553 -13.51 -37.57 8.47
C GLY A 553 -13.18 -36.84 9.78
N ARG A 554 -13.36 -37.52 10.93
CA ARG A 554 -13.03 -36.97 12.27
C ARG A 554 -11.53 -36.76 12.49
N ALA A 555 -10.65 -37.36 11.67
CA ALA A 555 -9.21 -37.17 11.78
C ALA A 555 -8.77 -35.73 11.46
N LEU A 556 -9.62 -34.93 10.81
CA LEU A 556 -9.42 -33.47 10.66
C LEU A 556 -9.36 -32.71 11.99
N LEU A 557 -9.90 -33.31 13.06
CA LEU A 557 -9.92 -32.70 14.40
C LEU A 557 -8.74 -33.15 15.27
N ILE A 558 -7.87 -34.03 14.78
CA ILE A 558 -6.74 -34.54 15.56
C ILE A 558 -5.60 -33.50 15.58
N PRO A 559 -4.99 -33.19 16.74
CA PRO A 559 -3.78 -32.37 16.83
C PRO A 559 -2.56 -33.08 16.22
N GLY A 560 -1.66 -32.33 15.61
CA GLY A 560 -0.40 -32.86 15.09
C GLY A 560 0.01 -32.28 13.73
N ALA A 561 1.32 -32.08 13.58
CA ALA A 561 1.92 -31.63 12.32
C ALA A 561 1.93 -32.71 11.23
N THR A 562 1.82 -33.98 11.60
CA THR A 562 1.78 -35.10 10.65
C THR A 562 0.34 -35.37 10.23
N PRO A 563 0.02 -35.35 8.93
CA PRO A 563 -1.33 -35.62 8.46
C PRO A 563 -1.66 -37.12 8.66
N PRO A 564 -2.89 -37.47 9.09
CA PRO A 564 -3.31 -38.85 9.31
C PRO A 564 -3.45 -39.65 7.99
N VAL A 565 -3.63 -38.94 6.88
CA VAL A 565 -3.64 -39.46 5.51
C VAL A 565 -2.70 -38.59 4.69
N PRO A 566 -1.87 -39.14 3.77
CA PRO A 566 -0.94 -38.34 2.97
C PRO A 566 -1.65 -37.20 2.21
N VAL A 567 -1.15 -35.97 2.36
CA VAL A 567 -1.57 -34.81 1.57
C VAL A 567 -0.59 -34.64 0.41
N VAL A 568 -1.04 -34.86 -0.81
CA VAL A 568 -0.24 -34.62 -2.03
C VAL A 568 -0.53 -33.22 -2.55
N SER A 569 0.39 -32.30 -2.27
CA SER A 569 0.34 -30.89 -2.68
C SER A 569 0.44 -30.73 -4.21
N ARG A 570 -0.24 -29.73 -4.77
CA ARG A 570 -0.16 -29.26 -6.16
C ARG A 570 0.88 -28.13 -6.34
N GLY A 571 1.44 -27.61 -5.25
CA GLY A 571 2.53 -26.63 -5.26
C GLY A 571 2.10 -25.17 -5.05
N GLN A 572 3.04 -24.33 -4.62
CA GLN A 572 2.85 -22.88 -4.40
C GLN A 572 2.95 -22.09 -5.70
N GLN A 573 2.11 -21.06 -5.87
CA GLN A 573 2.11 -20.23 -7.06
C GLN A 573 3.34 -19.31 -7.12
N VAL A 574 4.14 -19.42 -8.18
CA VAL A 574 5.33 -18.58 -8.45
C VAL A 574 5.00 -17.47 -9.45
N CYS A 575 4.25 -17.79 -10.52
CA CYS A 575 3.84 -16.81 -11.54
C CYS A 575 2.33 -16.58 -11.51
N ALA A 576 1.88 -15.38 -11.13
CA ALA A 576 0.46 -15.04 -11.08
C ALA A 576 -0.18 -14.85 -12.46
N CYS A 577 0.55 -14.32 -13.45
CA CYS A 577 -0.01 -14.09 -14.79
C CYS A 577 -0.45 -15.36 -15.51
N PHE A 578 0.29 -16.45 -15.30
CA PHE A 578 0.06 -17.74 -15.98
C PHE A 578 -0.23 -18.88 -15.01
N ASN A 579 -0.37 -18.57 -13.71
CA ASN A 579 -0.69 -19.51 -12.66
C ASN A 579 0.27 -20.72 -12.58
N VAL A 580 1.57 -20.47 -12.68
CA VAL A 580 2.62 -21.52 -12.64
C VAL A 580 3.08 -21.75 -11.21
N THR A 581 3.17 -23.02 -10.79
CA THR A 581 3.58 -23.41 -9.43
C THR A 581 5.06 -23.78 -9.34
N ASP A 582 5.59 -23.77 -8.12
CA ASP A 582 6.95 -24.20 -7.80
C ASP A 582 7.21 -25.66 -8.14
N LEU A 583 6.24 -26.55 -7.93
CA LEU A 583 6.33 -27.97 -8.31
C LEU A 583 6.42 -28.14 -9.83
N ALA A 584 5.61 -27.43 -10.61
CA ALA A 584 5.70 -27.47 -12.07
C ALA A 584 7.06 -26.98 -12.58
N ILE A 585 7.63 -25.96 -11.93
CA ILE A 585 8.97 -25.46 -12.24
C ILE A 585 10.02 -26.49 -11.84
N THR A 586 9.92 -27.06 -10.64
CA THR A 586 10.89 -28.03 -10.11
C THR A 586 10.89 -29.30 -10.95
N ASP A 587 9.71 -29.79 -11.35
CA ASP A 587 9.56 -30.97 -12.20
C ASP A 587 10.15 -30.75 -13.61
N HIS A 588 9.91 -29.57 -14.20
CA HIS A 588 10.53 -29.16 -15.46
C HIS A 588 12.06 -29.06 -15.34
N LEU A 589 12.56 -28.58 -14.21
CA LEU A 589 14.00 -28.43 -13.96
C LEU A 589 14.70 -29.75 -13.58
N ALA A 590 14.00 -30.69 -12.95
CA ALA A 590 14.55 -31.94 -12.44
C ALA A 590 15.25 -32.79 -13.51
N HIS A 591 14.87 -32.59 -14.78
CA HIS A 591 15.36 -33.37 -15.92
C HIS A 591 16.37 -32.60 -16.78
N SER A 592 16.82 -31.40 -16.37
CA SER A 592 17.69 -30.54 -17.17
C SER A 592 19.07 -30.33 -16.54
N ASN A 593 20.12 -30.76 -17.23
CA ASN A 593 21.53 -30.46 -16.88
C ASN A 593 22.09 -29.22 -17.62
N ALA A 594 21.22 -28.41 -18.21
CA ALA A 594 21.64 -27.24 -19.00
C ALA A 594 22.12 -26.07 -18.10
N ALA A 595 22.84 -25.12 -18.70
CA ALA A 595 23.26 -23.93 -17.97
C ALA A 595 22.04 -23.09 -17.49
N PRO A 596 22.16 -22.29 -16.42
CA PRO A 596 21.04 -21.52 -15.85
C PRO A 596 20.25 -20.70 -16.89
N ALA A 597 20.94 -20.04 -17.82
CA ALA A 597 20.29 -19.26 -18.87
C ALA A 597 19.42 -20.13 -19.81
N GLN A 598 19.88 -21.34 -20.14
CA GLN A 598 19.15 -22.28 -20.99
C GLN A 598 17.98 -22.94 -20.26
N ARG A 599 18.15 -23.28 -18.97
CA ARG A 599 17.07 -23.74 -18.09
C ARG A 599 15.95 -22.70 -17.98
N LEU A 600 16.31 -21.43 -17.77
CA LEU A 600 15.35 -20.34 -17.71
C LEU A 600 14.61 -20.14 -19.04
N ALA A 601 15.33 -20.16 -20.17
CA ALA A 601 14.71 -20.06 -21.49
C ALA A 601 13.75 -21.22 -21.77
N SER A 602 14.11 -22.44 -21.37
CA SER A 602 13.27 -23.64 -21.49
C SER A 602 12.00 -23.53 -20.63
N LEU A 603 12.12 -23.07 -19.38
CA LEU A 603 10.97 -22.79 -18.50
C LEU A 603 10.04 -21.74 -19.10
N GLN A 604 10.60 -20.66 -19.62
CA GLN A 604 9.84 -19.57 -20.25
C GLN A 604 9.09 -20.05 -21.50
N ALA A 605 9.71 -20.91 -22.31
CA ALA A 605 9.08 -21.48 -23.50
C ALA A 605 7.94 -22.46 -23.13
N SER A 606 8.15 -23.32 -22.13
CA SER A 606 7.21 -24.36 -21.72
C SER A 606 6.05 -23.82 -20.88
N LEU A 607 6.36 -23.15 -19.77
CA LEU A 607 5.39 -22.73 -18.76
C LEU A 607 4.94 -21.28 -18.92
N LYS A 608 5.55 -20.51 -19.84
CA LYS A 608 5.31 -19.06 -20.04
C LYS A 608 5.61 -18.18 -18.82
N CYS A 609 5.99 -18.73 -17.68
CA CYS A 609 6.34 -17.94 -16.50
C CYS A 609 7.47 -16.96 -16.81
N GLY A 610 7.36 -15.72 -16.34
CA GLY A 610 8.38 -14.68 -16.55
C GLY A 610 8.31 -13.95 -17.89
N THR A 611 7.37 -14.26 -18.79
CA THR A 611 7.29 -13.62 -20.13
C THR A 611 6.27 -12.49 -20.26
N ASN A 612 5.29 -12.40 -19.34
CA ASN A 612 4.24 -11.37 -19.41
C ASN A 612 4.63 -10.10 -18.62
N CYS A 613 4.47 -10.11 -17.29
CA CYS A 613 4.82 -8.97 -16.45
C CYS A 613 6.27 -8.99 -15.93
N GLY A 614 7.00 -10.09 -16.12
CA GLY A 614 8.35 -10.31 -15.57
C GLY A 614 8.44 -10.40 -14.04
N SER A 615 7.33 -10.31 -13.31
CA SER A 615 7.31 -10.15 -11.85
C SER A 615 7.88 -11.35 -11.07
N CYS A 616 7.79 -12.56 -11.63
CA CYS A 616 8.32 -13.77 -11.04
C CYS A 616 9.79 -14.05 -11.40
N MET A 617 10.41 -13.25 -12.27
CA MET A 617 11.78 -13.48 -12.76
C MET A 617 12.83 -13.65 -11.66
N PRO A 618 12.86 -12.83 -10.59
CA PRO A 618 13.86 -13.02 -9.52
C PRO A 618 13.72 -14.36 -8.80
N GLN A 619 12.48 -14.83 -8.58
CA GLN A 619 12.24 -16.14 -7.97
C GLN A 619 12.59 -17.28 -8.92
N LEU A 620 12.22 -17.17 -10.20
CA LEU A 620 12.61 -18.13 -11.24
C LEU A 620 14.12 -18.28 -11.33
N GLN A 621 14.86 -17.16 -11.37
CA GLN A 621 16.33 -17.17 -11.39
C GLN A 621 16.93 -17.87 -10.17
N ARG A 622 16.39 -17.62 -8.96
CA ARG A 622 16.80 -18.33 -7.75
C ARG A 622 16.56 -19.84 -7.87
N MET A 623 15.35 -20.26 -8.25
CA MET A 623 15.01 -21.67 -8.41
C MET A 623 15.88 -22.36 -9.46
N VAL A 624 16.14 -21.71 -10.59
CA VAL A 624 17.00 -22.21 -11.67
C VAL A 624 18.47 -22.36 -11.24
N THR A 625 18.93 -21.50 -10.34
CA THR A 625 20.30 -21.53 -9.81
C THR A 625 20.46 -22.57 -8.69
N GLN A 626 19.36 -22.90 -7.99
CA GLN A 626 19.33 -23.85 -6.87
C GLN A 626 19.07 -25.30 -7.31
N ALA A 627 18.29 -25.49 -8.39
CA ALA A 627 18.18 -26.75 -9.12
C ALA A 627 19.45 -27.03 -9.93
#